data_AF-X1UYM3-F1
#
_entry.id   AF-X1UYM3-F1
#
_cell.length_a   1.000
_cell.length_b   1.000
_cell.length_c   1.000
_cell.angle_alpha   90.00
_cell.angle_beta   90.00
_cell.angle_gamma   90.00
#
_symmetry.space_group_name_H-M   'P 1'
#
loop_
_entity.id
_entity.type
_entity.pdbx_description
1 polymer ?
#
loop_
_entity_poly.entity_id
_entity_poly.type
_entity_poly.pdbx_seq_one_letter_code
_entity_poly.pdbx_strand_id
1 'polypeptide(L)' 'LDGLGIEETKRFIHHYNFPPFSSGEVKRIGSPGRREIGHGALAERALIPVLPKDEDFPYTIR' A
#
# COMPACT_ATOMS: atom_id res chain seq x y z
N LEU A 1 -1.66 13.22 7.21
CA LEU A 1 -1.70 12.82 5.79
C LEU A 1 -3.00 13.37 5.23
N ASP A 2 -3.11 14.70 5.22
CA ASP A 2 -4.27 15.41 4.71
C ASP A 2 -3.74 16.30 3.60
N GLY A 3 -4.31 16.17 2.40
CA GLY A 3 -3.88 16.76 1.13
C GLY A 3 -4.03 18.28 1.07
N LEU A 4 -3.60 18.97 2.12
CA LEU A 4 -3.46 20.42 2.24
C LEU A 4 -1.99 20.87 2.03
N GLY A 5 -1.09 19.92 1.82
CA GLY A 5 0.33 20.15 1.50
C GLY A 5 0.61 20.21 0.00
N ILE A 6 1.89 20.24 -0.35
CA ILE A 6 2.37 20.21 -1.75
C ILE A 6 1.97 18.86 -2.38
N GLU A 7 1.62 18.87 -3.67
CA GLU A 7 1.36 17.63 -4.41
C GLU A 7 2.63 16.78 -4.47
N GLU A 8 2.58 15.63 -3.80
CA GLU A 8 3.65 14.64 -3.81
C GLU A 8 3.26 13.45 -4.69
N THR A 9 4.17 13.03 -5.57
CA THR A 9 4.03 11.80 -6.33
C THR A 9 4.64 10.64 -5.55
N LYS A 10 3.98 9.48 -5.63
CA LYS A 10 4.37 8.29 -4.87
C LYS A 10 5.02 7.26 -5.78
N ARG A 11 6.32 7.01 -5.59
CA ARG A 11 7.10 6.02 -6.35
C ARG A 11 6.80 4.57 -5.95
N PHE A 12 6.47 4.33 -4.69
CA PHE A 12 6.14 3.00 -4.17
C PHE A 12 4.72 2.94 -3.66
N ILE A 13 3.94 2.03 -4.20
CA ILE A 13 2.54 1.80 -3.88
C ILE A 13 2.44 0.37 -3.35
N HIS A 14 1.78 0.14 -2.21
CA HIS A 14 1.57 -1.22 -1.72
C HIS A 14 0.09 -1.51 -1.53
N HIS A 15 -0.43 -2.48 -2.28
CA HIS A 15 -1.83 -2.90 -2.21
C HIS A 15 -1.95 -4.19 -1.41
N TYR A 16 -2.51 -4.08 -0.20
CA TYR A 16 -2.83 -5.22 0.64
C TYR A 16 -4.31 -5.57 0.50
N ASN A 17 -4.60 -6.83 0.15
CA ASN A 17 -5.96 -7.38 0.06
C ASN A 17 -6.11 -8.54 1.05
N PHE A 18 -7.23 -8.59 1.77
CA PHE A 18 -7.54 -9.68 2.70
C PHE A 18 -8.89 -10.32 2.35
N PRO A 19 -8.93 -11.20 1.34
CA PRO A 19 -10.18 -11.80 0.89
C PRO A 19 -10.74 -12.77 1.94
N PRO A 20 -12.07 -12.96 2.01
CA PRO A 20 -12.71 -13.70 3.09
C PRO A 20 -12.37 -15.19 3.13
N PHE A 21 -12.01 -15.77 1.98
CA PHE A 21 -11.54 -17.15 1.94
C PHE A 21 -10.21 -17.34 2.70
N SER A 22 -9.41 -16.30 2.92
CA SER A 22 -8.16 -16.38 3.69
C SER A 22 -8.39 -16.73 5.16
N SER A 23 -9.59 -16.46 5.69
CA SER A 23 -10.01 -16.88 7.04
C SER A 23 -11.07 -17.99 7.03
N GLY A 24 -11.38 -18.57 5.86
CA GLY A 24 -12.44 -19.57 5.72
C GLY A 24 -13.86 -19.03 5.92
N GLU A 25 -14.05 -17.71 5.83
CA GLU A 25 -15.34 -17.06 6.03
C GLU A 25 -16.00 -16.68 4.69
N VAL A 26 -17.30 -16.35 4.73
CA VAL A 26 -18.03 -15.78 3.59
C VAL A 26 -18.34 -14.32 3.88
N LYS A 27 -17.79 -13.41 3.07
CA LYS A 27 -18.05 -11.96 3.14
C LYS A 27 -18.12 -11.36 1.73
N ARG A 28 -18.62 -10.13 1.63
CA ARG A 28 -18.63 -9.37 0.36
C ARG A 28 -17.18 -9.11 -0.08
N ILE A 29 -16.89 -9.40 -1.35
CA ILE A 29 -15.67 -8.98 -2.03
C ILE A 29 -15.94 -7.63 -2.70
N GLY A 30 -15.03 -6.66 -2.54
CA GLY A 30 -15.21 -5.32 -3.08
C GLY A 30 -14.05 -4.39 -2.71
N SER A 31 -14.34 -3.10 -2.59
CA SER A 31 -13.34 -2.09 -2.23
C SER A 31 -12.69 -2.38 -0.87
N PRO A 32 -11.38 -2.13 -0.71
CA PRO A 32 -10.67 -2.41 0.52
C PRO A 32 -11.21 -1.57 1.68
N GLY A 33 -11.39 -2.21 2.82
CA GLY A 33 -11.79 -1.56 4.06
C GLY A 33 -10.62 -0.83 4.74
N ARG A 34 -10.93 -0.06 5.79
CA ARG A 34 -9.91 0.69 6.56
C ARG A 34 -8.78 -0.20 7.11
N ARG A 35 -9.10 -1.45 7.48
CA ARG A 35 -8.09 -2.40 7.99
C ARG A 35 -7.09 -2.78 6.93
N GLU A 36 -7.55 -3.08 5.72
CA GLU A 36 -6.67 -3.47 4.61
C GLU A 36 -5.78 -2.31 4.17
N ILE A 37 -6.34 -1.10 4.09
CA ILE A 37 -5.57 0.13 3.83
C ILE A 37 -4.52 0.36 4.90
N GLY A 38 -4.87 0.21 6.18
CA GLY A 38 -3.94 0.38 7.30
C GLY A 38 -2.79 -0.63 7.28
N HIS A 39 -3.08 -1.90 6.99
CA HIS A 39 -2.04 -2.93 6.84
C HIS A 39 -1.16 -2.68 5.60
N GLY A 40 -1.75 -2.23 4.49
CA GLY A 40 -1.02 -1.80 3.31
C GLY A 40 -0.02 -0.69 3.64
N ALA A 41 -0.48 0.36 4.32
CA ALA A 41 0.39 1.46 4.75
C ALA A 41 1.48 1.02 5.75
N LEU A 42 1.18 0.05 6.62
CA LEU A 42 2.16 -0.51 7.56
C LEU A 42 3.29 -1.23 6.82
N ALA A 43 2.96 -2.14 5.92
CA ALA A 43 3.93 -2.88 5.11
C ALA A 43 4.71 -1.95 4.18
N GLU A 44 4.04 -0.93 3.62
CA GLU A 44 4.70 0.07 2.79
C GLU A 44 5.79 0.81 3.57
N ARG A 45 5.46 1.33 4.76
CA ARG A 45 6.44 2.01 5.64
C ARG A 45 7.60 1.12 6.05
N ALA A 46 7.37 -0.18 6.21
CA ALA A 46 8.42 -1.13 6.56
C ALA A 46 9.42 -1.35 5.40
N LEU A 47 8.97 -1.23 4.14
CA LEU A 47 9.79 -1.48 2.96
C LEU A 47 10.49 -0.23 2.43
N ILE A 48 9.96 0.97 2.67
CA ILE A 48 10.58 2.24 2.23
C ILE A 48 12.10 2.33 2.53
N PRO A 49 12.61 1.97 3.72
CA PRO A 49 14.02 2.12 4.06
C PRO A 49 14.98 1.23 3.25
N VAL A 50 14.48 0.15 2.67
CA VAL A 50 15.30 -0.82 1.92
C VAL A 50 15.12 -0.70 0.40
N LEU A 51 14.27 0.22 -0.06
CA LEU A 51 14.08 0.45 -1.49
C LEU A 51 15.34 1.10 -2.10
N PRO A 52 15.71 0.72 -3.34
CA PRO A 52 16.78 1.39 -4.06
C PRO A 52 16.42 2.85 -4.31
N LYS A 53 17.44 3.72 -4.41
CA LYS A 53 17.23 5.12 -4.79
C LYS A 53 16.68 5.22 -6.21
N ASP A 54 16.11 6.37 -6.55
CA ASP A 54 15.54 6.60 -7.88
C ASP A 54 16.62 6.62 -8.97
N GLU A 55 17.80 7.17 -8.67
CA GLU A 55 18.98 7.19 -9.56
C GLU A 55 19.43 5.77 -9.95
N ASP A 56 19.39 4.84 -8.99
CA ASP A 56 19.80 3.44 -9.20
C ASP A 56 18.70 2.59 -9.83
N PHE A 57 17.43 3.02 -9.68
CA PHE A 57 16.27 2.26 -10.14
C PHE A 57 15.09 3.18 -10.50
N PRO A 58 15.08 3.78 -11.69
CA PRO A 58 14.13 4.84 -12.07
C PRO A 58 12.78 4.28 -12.53
N TYR A 59 12.14 3.49 -11.66
CA TYR A 59 10.83 2.89 -11.91
C TYR A 59 9.89 3.07 -10.72
N THR A 60 8.59 3.11 -11.03
CA THR A 60 7.50 3.02 -10.05
C THR A 60 7.24 1.57 -9.68
N ILE A 61 7.05 1.30 -8.39
CA ILE A 61 6.84 -0.04 -7.83
C ILE A 61 5.43 -0.11 -7.24
N ARG A 62 4.67 -1.19 -7.53
CA ARG A 62 3.30 -1.41 -7.06
C ARG A 62 3.06 -2.83 -6.57
#